data_AF-A0A258VBS0-F1
#
_entry.id   AF-A0A258VBS0-F1
#
_cell.length_a   1.000
_cell.length_b   1.000
_cell.length_c   1.000
_cell.angle_alpha   90.00
_cell.angle_beta   90.00
_cell.angle_gamma   90.00
#
_symmetry.space_group_name_H-M   'P 1'
#
loop_
_entity.id
_entity.type
_entity.pdbx_description
1 polymer ?
#
loop_
_entity_poly.entity_id
_entity_poly.type
_entity_poly.pdbx_seq_one_letter_code
_entity_poly.pdbx_strand_id
1 'polypeptide(L)'
;MTAHLAIEVLASFHGRAVFFHLAHRLLIILYRTVRFPLGDMNMIKFITVVLVATSSVFAAGLTMAANPALAPLAPGLTPPAQIIKAALPLLAAPAVANTVKSYREWKNEKVQLAIKKVTITKAQIEYRKLNKQFLQKSEPVVAKDPETDRLEVLLKNDLYSLEVAQELSVTDYFAIYLTKQENKSDAYKEAAAKMTPDEVGQLIKAYADSMFSANAPTPPAAKVGPTAMEKSDTAK
;
A
#
# COMPACT_ATOMS: atom_id res chain seq x y z
N MET A 1 8.54 5.25 46.31
CA MET A 1 7.79 5.62 45.08
C MET A 1 8.78 6.10 44.03
N THR A 2 9.61 5.18 43.51
CA THR A 2 10.77 5.51 42.66
C THR A 2 11.08 4.31 41.76
N ALA A 3 10.10 3.90 40.95
CA ALA A 3 10.29 2.83 39.96
C ALA A 3 9.40 2.98 38.72
N HIS A 4 8.77 4.15 38.51
CA HIS A 4 7.79 4.33 37.44
C HIS A 4 8.27 5.19 36.27
N LEU A 5 9.50 5.75 36.34
CA LEU A 5 10.03 6.69 35.34
C LEU A 5 11.23 6.17 34.53
N ALA A 6 11.70 4.94 34.78
CA ALA A 6 12.82 4.34 34.03
C ALA A 6 12.38 3.47 32.84
N ILE A 7 11.07 3.25 32.65
CA ILE A 7 10.54 2.31 31.64
C ILE A 7 10.30 2.97 30.28
N GLU A 8 10.14 4.30 30.21
CA GLU A 8 9.75 4.95 28.94
C GLU A 8 10.91 5.33 28.01
N VAL A 9 12.17 5.31 28.46
CA VAL A 9 13.30 5.77 27.61
C VAL A 9 14.06 4.60 26.93
N LEU A 10 13.89 3.35 27.38
CA LEU A 10 14.59 2.18 26.80
C LEU A 10 13.80 1.43 25.71
N ALA A 11 12.55 1.81 25.45
CA ALA A 11 11.66 1.10 24.51
C ALA A 11 11.88 1.44 23.02
N SER A 12 12.70 2.44 22.68
CA SER A 12 12.69 2.99 21.32
C SER A 12 13.57 2.24 20.30
N PHE A 13 14.60 1.47 20.70
CA PHE A 13 15.48 0.82 19.69
C PHE A 13 15.84 -0.67 19.91
N HIS A 14 15.49 -1.28 21.04
CA HIS A 14 15.74 -2.72 21.30
C HIS A 14 14.47 -3.60 21.30
N GLY A 15 13.29 -3.01 21.11
CA GLY A 15 12.00 -3.69 21.30
C GLY A 15 11.64 -4.74 20.25
N ARG A 16 12.19 -4.68 19.03
CA ARG A 16 11.79 -5.61 17.95
C ARG A 16 12.26 -7.04 18.21
N ALA A 17 13.55 -7.24 18.55
CA ALA A 17 14.09 -8.59 18.75
C ALA A 17 13.53 -9.27 20.02
N VAL A 18 13.36 -8.51 21.10
CA VAL A 18 12.82 -9.02 22.37
C VAL A 18 11.33 -9.36 22.23
N PHE A 19 10.57 -8.58 21.47
CA PHE A 19 9.15 -8.87 21.21
C PHE A 19 8.98 -10.16 20.40
N PHE A 20 9.79 -10.37 19.36
CA PHE A 20 9.78 -11.63 18.61
C PHE A 20 10.16 -12.83 19.49
N HIS A 21 11.15 -12.67 20.37
CA HIS A 21 11.57 -13.74 21.27
C HIS A 21 10.51 -14.06 22.35
N LEU A 22 9.82 -13.04 22.88
CA LEU A 22 8.75 -13.20 23.86
C LEU A 22 7.48 -13.80 23.24
N ALA A 23 7.09 -13.34 22.04
CA ALA A 23 5.97 -13.90 21.29
C ALA A 23 6.21 -15.37 20.93
N HIS A 24 7.44 -15.72 20.54
CA HIS A 24 7.82 -17.10 20.26
C HIS A 24 7.78 -17.99 21.52
N ARG A 25 8.26 -17.48 22.67
CA ARG A 25 8.18 -18.20 23.95
C ARG A 25 6.73 -18.38 24.42
N LEU A 26 5.87 -17.39 24.26
CA LEU A 26 4.43 -17.51 24.56
C LEU A 26 3.74 -18.53 23.66
N LEU A 27 4.08 -18.57 22.38
CA LEU A 27 3.57 -19.57 21.43
C LEU A 27 3.94 -21.00 21.88
N ILE A 28 5.20 -21.22 22.29
CA ILE A 28 5.68 -22.52 22.78
C ILE A 28 4.95 -22.92 24.07
N ILE A 29 4.74 -21.98 24.99
CA ILE A 29 4.02 -22.24 26.25
C ILE A 29 2.55 -22.61 25.97
N LEU A 30 1.88 -21.89 25.08
CA LEU A 30 0.50 -22.20 24.68
C LEU A 30 0.41 -23.58 24.02
N TYR A 31 1.37 -23.91 23.15
CA TYR A 31 1.43 -25.21 22.46
C TYR A 31 1.68 -26.38 23.43
N ARG A 32 2.43 -26.15 24.50
CA ARG A 32 2.75 -27.17 25.52
C ARG A 32 1.64 -27.36 26.54
N THR A 33 0.84 -26.33 26.81
CA THR A 33 -0.19 -26.34 27.87
C THR A 33 -1.54 -26.83 27.34
N VAL A 34 -1.85 -26.58 26.06
CA VAL A 34 -3.10 -27.03 25.45
C VAL A 34 -2.86 -28.31 24.67
N ARG A 35 -3.09 -29.46 25.33
CA ARG A 35 -3.01 -30.78 24.69
C ARG A 35 -4.23 -30.97 23.78
N PHE A 36 -4.14 -30.49 22.55
CA PHE A 36 -5.21 -30.64 21.57
C PHE A 36 -5.34 -32.10 21.12
N PRO A 37 -6.55 -32.69 21.14
CA PRO A 37 -6.77 -34.01 20.55
C PRO A 37 -6.56 -33.91 19.03
N LEU A 38 -5.65 -34.73 18.50
CA LEU A 38 -5.16 -34.73 17.11
C LEU A 38 -6.23 -35.06 16.02
N GLY A 39 -7.52 -35.03 16.34
CA GLY A 39 -8.58 -35.55 15.49
C GLY A 39 -9.17 -34.58 14.47
N ASP A 40 -9.09 -33.26 14.69
CA ASP A 40 -9.84 -32.29 13.87
C ASP A 40 -8.93 -31.33 13.09
N MET A 41 -8.61 -31.71 11.85
CA MET A 41 -7.85 -30.91 10.87
C MET A 41 -8.49 -29.55 10.51
N ASN A 42 -9.77 -29.35 10.83
CA ASN A 42 -10.45 -28.07 10.58
C ASN A 42 -10.07 -26.99 11.61
N MET A 43 -9.64 -27.37 12.82
CA MET A 43 -9.31 -26.40 13.87
C MET A 43 -7.92 -25.77 13.71
N ILE A 44 -6.97 -26.50 13.09
CA ILE A 44 -5.62 -25.99 12.77
C ILE A 44 -5.69 -24.83 11.77
N LYS A 45 -6.61 -24.91 10.78
CA LYS A 45 -6.81 -23.84 9.79
C LYS A 45 -7.31 -22.54 10.42
N PHE A 46 -8.18 -22.63 11.43
CA PHE A 46 -8.67 -21.44 12.16
C PHE A 46 -7.56 -20.74 12.94
N ILE A 47 -6.67 -21.47 13.60
CA ILE A 47 -5.58 -20.88 14.40
C ILE A 47 -4.55 -20.18 13.50
N THR A 48 -4.22 -20.74 12.33
CA THR A 48 -3.32 -20.09 11.36
C THR A 48 -3.90 -18.79 10.80
N VAL A 49 -5.22 -18.74 10.54
CA VAL A 49 -5.88 -17.53 10.03
C VAL A 49 -5.94 -16.41 11.07
N VAL A 50 -6.16 -16.73 12.35
CA VAL A 50 -6.18 -15.75 13.45
C VAL A 50 -4.77 -15.17 13.71
N LEU A 51 -3.71 -15.96 13.53
CA LEU A 51 -2.33 -15.51 13.72
C LEU A 51 -1.84 -14.56 12.61
N VAL A 52 -2.29 -14.77 11.36
CA VAL A 52 -1.98 -13.88 10.22
C VAL A 52 -2.77 -12.57 10.27
N ALA A 53 -3.99 -12.61 10.82
CA ALA A 53 -4.83 -11.40 10.97
C ALA A 53 -4.30 -10.43 12.04
N THR A 54 -3.78 -10.93 13.17
CA THR A 54 -3.28 -10.09 14.28
C THR A 54 -1.91 -9.45 14.00
N SER A 55 -1.11 -10.02 13.10
CA SER A 55 0.17 -9.45 12.68
C SER A 55 0.03 -8.30 11.67
N SER A 56 -1.13 -8.14 11.04
CA SER A 56 -1.37 -7.08 10.04
C SER A 56 -1.90 -5.76 10.63
N VAL A 57 -2.34 -5.74 11.89
CA VAL A 57 -2.91 -4.53 12.53
C VAL A 57 -1.84 -3.68 13.24
N PHE A 58 -0.66 -4.22 13.52
CA PHE A 58 0.37 -3.50 14.31
C PHE A 58 1.33 -2.64 13.47
N ALA A 59 1.27 -2.67 12.13
CA ALA A 59 2.16 -1.89 11.27
C ALA A 59 1.63 -0.48 10.92
N ALA A 60 0.41 -0.11 11.34
CA ALA A 60 -0.26 1.13 10.93
C ALA A 60 -0.36 2.22 12.02
N GLY A 61 0.33 2.07 13.16
CA GLY A 61 0.12 2.92 14.34
C GLY A 61 1.35 3.68 14.88
N LEU A 62 2.34 4.01 14.05
CA LEU A 62 3.56 4.70 14.51
C LEU A 62 3.86 5.98 13.71
N THR A 63 2.95 6.95 13.76
CA THR A 63 3.27 8.34 13.41
C THR A 63 2.42 9.31 14.23
N MET A 64 2.83 9.61 15.46
CA MET A 64 2.55 10.88 16.17
C MET A 64 3.71 11.09 17.15
N ALA A 65 4.61 12.04 16.87
CA ALA A 65 4.55 13.45 17.26
C ALA A 65 5.61 13.71 18.35
N ALA A 66 6.84 13.94 17.91
CA ALA A 66 7.88 14.53 18.77
C ALA A 66 7.85 16.05 18.54
N ASN A 67 7.25 16.77 19.49
CA ASN A 67 7.33 18.22 19.59
C ASN A 67 8.34 18.56 20.70
N PRO A 68 9.55 19.04 20.41
CA PRO A 68 10.51 19.40 21.44
C PRO A 68 10.38 20.89 21.77
N ALA A 69 9.53 21.24 22.73
CA ALA A 69 9.51 22.59 23.30
C ALA A 69 9.02 22.58 24.74
N LEU A 70 9.91 22.28 25.69
CA LEU A 70 9.73 22.68 27.08
C LEU A 70 11.04 23.27 27.61
N ALA A 71 11.03 24.60 27.70
CA ALA A 71 11.96 25.40 28.46
C ALA A 71 11.66 25.29 29.98
N PRO A 72 12.63 25.51 30.87
CA PRO A 72 12.45 25.38 32.31
C PRO A 72 11.72 26.59 32.94
N LEU A 73 10.77 26.29 33.82
CA LEU A 73 10.04 27.23 34.66
C LEU A 73 10.91 27.79 35.79
N ALA A 74 10.91 29.10 35.95
CA ALA A 74 11.34 29.79 37.18
C ALA A 74 10.11 30.11 38.05
N PRO A 75 10.21 30.12 39.39
CA PRO A 75 9.11 30.47 40.29
C PRO A 75 9.10 31.97 40.61
N GLY A 76 7.96 32.64 40.40
CA GLY A 76 7.74 34.03 40.76
C GLY A 76 6.30 34.24 41.26
N LEU A 77 6.19 34.87 42.43
CA LEU A 77 5.03 35.02 43.29
C LEU A 77 4.06 36.16 42.86
N THR A 78 2.74 35.86 42.98
CA THR A 78 1.59 36.72 43.42
C THR A 78 1.09 37.91 42.52
N PRO A 79 -0.05 38.60 42.84
CA PRO A 79 -1.46 38.33 42.41
C PRO A 79 -2.16 39.64 41.89
N PRO A 80 -3.50 39.90 41.98
CA PRO A 80 -4.74 39.12 41.82
C PRO A 80 -5.72 39.67 40.74
N ALA A 81 -6.76 38.86 40.46
CA ALA A 81 -8.11 39.26 40.02
C ALA A 81 -8.29 40.05 38.70
N GLN A 82 -8.48 39.30 37.61
CA GLN A 82 -9.33 39.75 36.51
C GLN A 82 -10.40 38.70 36.22
N ILE A 83 -11.65 39.18 36.21
CA ILE A 83 -12.87 38.43 35.92
C ILE A 83 -12.83 38.07 34.43
N ILE A 84 -12.35 36.87 34.11
CA ILE A 84 -12.37 36.37 32.73
C ILE A 84 -13.75 35.77 32.49
N LYS A 85 -14.57 36.53 31.77
CA LYS A 85 -15.82 36.11 31.16
C LYS A 85 -15.54 34.83 30.36
N ALA A 86 -16.05 33.70 30.84
CA ALA A 86 -15.91 32.39 30.22
C ALA A 86 -16.62 32.37 28.86
N ALA A 87 -15.93 32.82 27.81
CA ALA A 87 -16.27 32.48 26.45
C ALA A 87 -15.87 31.01 26.27
N LEU A 88 -16.87 30.14 26.18
CA LEU A 88 -16.67 28.74 25.79
C LEU A 88 -15.81 28.72 24.50
N PRO A 89 -14.67 28.03 24.49
CA PRO A 89 -14.01 27.74 23.23
C PRO A 89 -14.94 26.82 22.45
N LEU A 90 -15.60 27.41 21.45
CA LEU A 90 -16.29 26.69 20.40
C LEU A 90 -15.20 25.86 19.69
N LEU A 91 -15.02 24.62 20.13
CA LEU A 91 -14.21 23.62 19.45
C LEU A 91 -14.81 23.46 18.05
N ALA A 92 -14.26 24.22 17.10
CA ALA A 92 -14.53 24.05 15.70
C ALA A 92 -14.31 22.57 15.39
N ALA A 93 -15.37 21.88 15.00
CA ALA A 93 -15.28 20.50 14.52
C ALA A 93 -14.18 20.47 13.47
N PRO A 94 -13.21 19.53 13.54
CA PRO A 94 -12.19 19.41 12.52
C PRO A 94 -12.93 19.13 11.21
N ALA A 95 -13.03 20.16 10.36
CA ALA A 95 -13.46 19.97 8.99
C ALA A 95 -12.60 18.84 8.46
N VAL A 96 -13.24 17.75 8.03
CA VAL A 96 -12.56 16.63 7.39
C VAL A 96 -12.11 17.14 6.04
N ALA A 97 -11.06 17.95 6.05
CA ALA A 97 -10.41 18.44 4.86
C ALA A 97 -9.92 17.19 4.15
N ASN A 98 -10.51 16.91 2.99
CA ASN A 98 -10.05 15.87 2.06
C ASN A 98 -8.60 16.20 1.69
N THR A 99 -7.70 15.76 2.55
CA THR A 99 -6.30 16.14 2.55
C THR A 99 -5.68 15.49 1.34
N VAL A 100 -5.19 16.30 0.41
CA VAL A 100 -4.65 15.79 -0.84
C VAL A 100 -3.34 15.06 -0.54
N LYS A 101 -3.33 13.74 -0.74
CA LYS A 101 -2.15 12.88 -0.58
C LYS A 101 -1.00 13.37 -1.44
N SER A 102 0.23 13.31 -0.93
CA SER A 102 1.42 13.62 -1.73
C SER A 102 1.62 12.57 -2.84
N TYR A 103 2.40 12.89 -3.87
CA TYR A 103 2.71 11.96 -4.96
C TYR A 103 3.27 10.63 -4.44
N ARG A 104 4.24 10.68 -3.50
CA ARG A 104 4.85 9.48 -2.92
C ARG A 104 3.85 8.64 -2.14
N GLU A 105 2.99 9.28 -1.33
CA GLU A 105 1.95 8.57 -0.59
C GLU A 105 0.99 7.84 -1.53
N TRP A 106 0.51 8.55 -2.56
CA TRP A 106 -0.38 7.96 -3.56
C TRP A 106 0.28 6.82 -4.33
N LYS A 107 1.52 7.01 -4.80
CA LYS A 107 2.26 5.95 -5.52
C LYS A 107 2.48 4.74 -4.63
N ASN A 108 2.90 4.94 -3.38
CA ASN A 108 3.08 3.88 -2.41
C ASN A 108 1.77 3.10 -2.18
N GLU A 109 0.64 3.79 -2.07
CA GLU A 109 -0.67 3.15 -1.95
C GLU A 109 -1.00 2.29 -3.18
N LYS A 110 -0.76 2.79 -4.40
CA LYS A 110 -0.98 2.03 -5.64
C LYS A 110 -0.09 0.79 -5.73
N VAL A 111 1.19 0.93 -5.41
CA VAL A 111 2.15 -0.19 -5.38
C VAL A 111 1.73 -1.22 -4.35
N GLN A 112 1.38 -0.80 -3.12
CA GLN A 112 0.92 -1.72 -2.08
C GLN A 112 -0.36 -2.46 -2.48
N LEU A 113 -1.32 -1.78 -3.12
CA LEU A 113 -2.54 -2.40 -3.60
C LEU A 113 -2.23 -3.49 -4.64
N ALA A 114 -1.33 -3.21 -5.59
CA ALA A 114 -0.91 -4.19 -6.58
C ALA A 114 -0.16 -5.39 -5.95
N ILE A 115 0.75 -5.15 -5.00
CA ILE A 115 1.43 -6.21 -4.24
C ILE A 115 0.42 -7.11 -3.52
N LYS A 116 -0.59 -6.51 -2.88
CA LYS A 116 -1.66 -7.25 -2.19
C LYS A 116 -2.39 -8.18 -3.16
N LYS A 117 -2.77 -7.68 -4.35
CA LYS A 117 -3.44 -8.50 -5.37
C LYS A 117 -2.57 -9.67 -5.81
N VAL A 118 -1.31 -9.42 -6.20
CA VAL A 118 -0.35 -10.47 -6.57
C VAL A 118 -0.23 -11.52 -5.46
N THR A 119 -0.14 -11.09 -4.20
CA THR A 119 0.00 -11.99 -3.05
C THR A 119 -1.24 -12.86 -2.86
N ILE A 120 -2.44 -12.27 -2.95
CA ILE A 120 -3.71 -13.00 -2.86
C ILE A 120 -3.82 -14.04 -3.96
N THR A 121 -3.56 -13.66 -5.21
CA THR A 121 -3.67 -14.56 -6.37
C THR A 121 -2.64 -15.70 -6.28
N LYS A 122 -1.40 -15.42 -5.87
CA LYS A 122 -0.39 -16.48 -5.61
C LYS A 122 -0.85 -17.46 -4.53
N ALA A 123 -1.34 -16.94 -3.40
CA ALA A 123 -1.83 -17.78 -2.31
C ALA A 123 -3.03 -18.64 -2.73
N GLN A 124 -3.92 -18.12 -3.58
CA GLN A 124 -5.04 -18.89 -4.15
C GLN A 124 -4.56 -20.04 -5.04
N ILE A 125 -3.56 -19.80 -5.90
CA ILE A 125 -2.94 -20.84 -6.74
C ILE A 125 -2.30 -21.92 -5.87
N GLU A 126 -1.52 -21.53 -4.86
CA GLU A 126 -0.86 -22.47 -3.95
C GLU A 126 -1.87 -23.30 -3.16
N TYR A 127 -2.92 -22.66 -2.62
CA TYR A 127 -3.99 -23.35 -1.91
C TYR A 127 -4.69 -24.38 -2.79
N ARG A 128 -4.99 -24.03 -4.06
CA ARG A 128 -5.59 -24.95 -5.03
C ARG A 128 -4.67 -26.13 -5.35
N LYS A 129 -3.37 -25.87 -5.57
CA LYS A 129 -2.35 -26.90 -5.84
C LYS A 129 -2.23 -27.88 -4.67
N LEU A 130 -2.17 -27.38 -3.43
CA LEU A 130 -2.15 -28.20 -2.23
C LEU A 130 -3.44 -29.01 -2.07
N ASN A 131 -4.61 -28.39 -2.23
CA ASN A 131 -5.89 -29.08 -2.10
C ASN A 131 -6.02 -30.26 -3.09
N LYS A 132 -5.52 -30.11 -4.33
CA LYS A 132 -5.46 -31.23 -5.28
C LYS A 132 -4.56 -32.37 -4.81
N GLN A 133 -3.38 -32.05 -4.29
CA GLN A 133 -2.45 -33.07 -3.77
C GLN A 133 -3.06 -33.88 -2.62
N PHE A 134 -3.88 -33.25 -1.76
CA PHE A 134 -4.57 -33.95 -0.68
C PHE A 134 -5.72 -34.83 -1.17
N LEU A 135 -6.51 -34.39 -2.17
CA LEU A 135 -7.67 -35.15 -2.65
C LEU A 135 -7.33 -36.24 -3.68
N GLN A 136 -6.27 -36.10 -4.48
CA GLN A 136 -5.95 -37.01 -5.60
C GLN A 136 -4.92 -38.10 -5.25
N LYS A 137 -4.72 -38.40 -3.96
CA LYS A 137 -3.75 -39.42 -3.53
C LYS A 137 -4.03 -40.83 -4.06
N SER A 138 -5.19 -41.09 -4.67
CA SER A 138 -5.64 -42.41 -5.11
C SER A 138 -5.73 -42.60 -6.64
N GLU A 139 -5.57 -41.58 -7.49
CA GLU A 139 -5.68 -41.78 -8.95
C GLU A 139 -4.94 -40.70 -9.77
N PRO A 140 -4.00 -41.06 -10.67
CA PRO A 140 -3.20 -40.12 -11.44
C PRO A 140 -3.99 -39.60 -12.65
N VAL A 141 -4.89 -38.63 -12.45
CA VAL A 141 -5.58 -37.95 -13.55
C VAL A 141 -4.82 -36.68 -13.94
N VAL A 142 -4.13 -36.75 -15.09
CA VAL A 142 -3.41 -35.66 -15.78
C VAL A 142 -4.39 -34.68 -16.44
N ALA A 143 -5.40 -34.21 -15.71
CA ALA A 143 -6.30 -33.16 -16.19
C ALA A 143 -5.83 -31.83 -15.62
N LYS A 144 -5.37 -30.92 -16.49
CA LYS A 144 -5.14 -29.52 -16.12
C LYS A 144 -6.44 -28.94 -15.57
N ASP A 145 -6.33 -28.21 -14.46
CA ASP A 145 -7.48 -27.56 -13.85
C ASP A 145 -7.79 -26.26 -14.62
N PRO A 146 -8.95 -26.14 -15.27
CA PRO A 146 -9.32 -24.89 -15.93
C PRO A 146 -9.34 -23.71 -14.95
N GLU A 147 -9.57 -23.95 -13.66
CA GLU A 147 -9.57 -22.90 -12.66
C GLU A 147 -8.15 -22.45 -12.26
N THR A 148 -7.18 -23.37 -12.25
CA THR A 148 -5.78 -23.00 -12.01
C THR A 148 -5.24 -22.18 -13.19
N ASP A 149 -5.57 -22.58 -14.41
CA ASP A 149 -5.15 -21.84 -15.61
C ASP A 149 -5.71 -20.40 -15.61
N ARG A 150 -6.96 -20.20 -15.18
CA ARG A 150 -7.56 -18.86 -14.99
C ARG A 150 -6.81 -18.02 -13.96
N LEU A 151 -6.47 -18.62 -12.81
CA LEU A 151 -5.71 -17.92 -11.77
C LEU A 151 -4.28 -17.57 -12.23
N GLU A 152 -3.66 -18.39 -13.08
CA GLU A 152 -2.36 -18.08 -13.67
C GLU A 152 -2.42 -16.91 -14.65
N VAL A 153 -3.50 -16.80 -15.44
CA VAL A 153 -3.74 -15.61 -16.28
C VAL A 153 -3.98 -14.36 -15.42
N LEU A 154 -4.76 -14.48 -14.34
CA LEU A 154 -5.00 -13.39 -13.40
C LEU A 154 -3.69 -12.94 -12.74
N LEU A 155 -2.83 -13.88 -12.34
CA LEU A 155 -1.53 -13.58 -11.76
C LEU A 155 -0.65 -12.77 -12.70
N LYS A 156 -0.62 -13.11 -14.00
CA LYS A 156 0.12 -12.32 -15.00
C LYS A 156 -0.42 -10.89 -15.11
N ASN A 157 -1.74 -10.72 -15.09
CA ASN A 157 -2.36 -9.39 -15.10
C ASN A 157 -2.02 -8.58 -13.82
N ASP A 158 -2.07 -9.23 -12.66
CA ASP A 158 -1.72 -8.60 -11.39
C ASP A 158 -0.23 -8.19 -11.33
N LEU A 159 0.67 -9.02 -11.88
CA LEU A 159 2.09 -8.69 -12.01
C LEU A 159 2.31 -7.50 -12.95
N TYR A 160 1.65 -7.47 -14.10
CA TYR A 160 1.68 -6.31 -14.99
C TYR A 160 1.15 -5.05 -14.31
N SER A 161 0.06 -5.16 -13.55
CA SER A 161 -0.49 -4.04 -12.77
C SER A 161 0.50 -3.53 -11.71
N LEU A 162 1.32 -4.42 -11.13
CA LEU A 162 2.38 -4.06 -10.20
C LEU A 162 3.51 -3.31 -10.90
N GLU A 163 3.96 -3.78 -12.06
CA GLU A 163 4.97 -3.11 -12.88
C GLU A 163 4.51 -1.69 -13.25
N VAL A 164 3.29 -1.55 -13.78
CA VAL A 164 2.70 -0.23 -14.09
C VAL A 164 2.63 0.65 -12.85
N ALA A 165 2.23 0.11 -11.68
CA ALA A 165 2.17 0.88 -10.44
C ALA A 165 3.55 1.38 -9.98
N GLN A 166 4.61 0.60 -10.20
CA GLN A 166 5.99 0.99 -9.89
C GLN A 166 6.52 2.07 -10.83
N GLU A 167 6.07 2.06 -12.09
CA GLU A 167 6.47 3.03 -13.11
C GLU A 167 5.64 4.33 -13.10
N LEU A 168 4.59 4.41 -12.28
CA LEU A 168 3.75 5.62 -12.16
C LEU A 168 4.60 6.87 -11.95
N SER A 169 4.43 7.83 -12.85
CA SER A 169 5.15 9.10 -12.88
C SER A 169 4.40 10.20 -12.12
N VAL A 170 5.06 11.34 -11.90
CA VAL A 170 4.41 12.55 -11.37
C VAL A 170 3.29 12.99 -12.32
N THR A 171 3.49 12.92 -13.63
CA THR A 171 2.45 13.25 -14.62
C THR A 171 1.20 12.38 -14.48
N ASP A 172 1.35 11.09 -14.22
CA ASP A 172 0.22 10.17 -13.99
C ASP A 172 -0.55 10.52 -12.72
N TYR A 173 0.14 10.98 -11.68
CA TYR A 173 -0.51 11.42 -10.45
C TYR A 173 -1.43 12.62 -10.69
N PHE A 174 -0.96 13.62 -11.46
CA PHE A 174 -1.82 14.76 -11.83
C PHE A 174 -3.01 14.28 -12.68
N ALA A 175 -2.78 13.43 -13.67
CA ALA A 175 -3.81 12.97 -14.61
C ALA A 175 -4.84 12.01 -13.98
N ILE A 176 -4.43 11.12 -13.08
CA ILE A 176 -5.26 10.03 -12.55
C ILE A 176 -5.85 10.36 -11.18
N TYR A 177 -5.11 11.04 -10.32
CA TYR A 177 -5.52 11.30 -8.93
C TYR A 177 -6.13 12.68 -8.76
N LEU A 178 -5.42 13.74 -9.17
CA LEU A 178 -5.88 15.12 -8.94
C LEU A 178 -7.12 15.48 -9.77
N THR A 179 -7.28 14.88 -10.95
CA THR A 179 -8.49 15.06 -11.78
C THR A 179 -9.78 14.52 -11.14
N LYS A 180 -9.65 13.60 -10.18
CA LYS A 180 -10.77 12.98 -9.45
C LYS A 180 -11.16 13.75 -8.18
N GLN A 181 -10.39 14.77 -7.80
CA GLN A 181 -10.72 15.61 -6.65
C GLN A 181 -11.86 16.56 -7.00
N GLU A 182 -12.78 16.76 -6.06
CA GLU A 182 -13.93 17.66 -6.24
C GLU A 182 -13.46 19.11 -6.44
N ASN A 183 -12.51 19.57 -5.62
CA ASN A 183 -11.95 20.92 -5.67
C ASN A 183 -10.58 20.93 -6.37
N LYS A 184 -10.58 20.74 -7.70
CA LYS A 184 -9.35 20.61 -8.50
C LYS A 184 -8.34 21.75 -8.26
N SER A 185 -8.78 23.00 -8.27
CA SER A 185 -7.90 24.17 -8.07
C SER A 185 -7.13 24.10 -6.76
N ASP A 186 -7.83 23.87 -5.66
CA ASP A 186 -7.21 23.83 -4.33
C ASP A 186 -6.38 22.56 -4.15
N ALA A 187 -6.81 21.44 -4.75
CA ALA A 187 -6.05 20.21 -4.75
C ALA A 187 -4.71 20.35 -5.50
N TYR A 188 -4.66 21.06 -6.63
CA TYR A 188 -3.41 21.35 -7.33
C TYR A 188 -2.47 22.23 -6.49
N LYS A 189 -3.01 23.25 -5.80
CA LYS A 189 -2.21 24.11 -4.91
C LYS A 189 -1.63 23.32 -3.75
N GLU A 190 -2.44 22.48 -3.09
CA GLU A 190 -1.99 21.66 -1.98
C GLU A 190 -0.98 20.60 -2.44
N ALA A 191 -1.23 19.95 -3.58
CA ALA A 191 -0.28 19.00 -4.16
C ALA A 191 1.05 19.67 -4.48
N ALA A 192 1.05 20.84 -5.12
CA ALA A 192 2.26 21.60 -5.44
C ALA A 192 3.05 21.99 -4.17
N ALA A 193 2.36 22.32 -3.07
CA ALA A 193 3.00 22.63 -1.80
C ALA A 193 3.69 21.41 -1.14
N LYS A 194 3.24 20.19 -1.45
CA LYS A 194 3.81 18.94 -0.92
C LYS A 194 4.86 18.31 -1.84
N MET A 195 5.11 18.89 -3.02
CA MET A 195 6.09 18.38 -3.95
C MET A 195 7.51 18.77 -3.55
N THR A 196 8.41 17.80 -3.69
CA THR A 196 9.85 18.05 -3.58
C THR A 196 10.38 18.71 -4.86
N PRO A 197 11.48 19.49 -4.77
CA PRO A 197 12.06 20.15 -5.95
C PRO A 197 12.39 19.20 -7.09
N ASP A 198 12.83 17.97 -6.78
CA ASP A 198 13.13 16.93 -7.77
C ASP A 198 11.87 16.49 -8.55
N GLU A 199 10.74 16.35 -7.87
CA GLU A 199 9.46 15.97 -8.48
C GLU A 199 8.92 17.09 -9.37
N VAL A 200 9.10 18.36 -8.96
CA VAL A 200 8.78 19.53 -9.79
C VAL A 200 9.65 19.57 -11.03
N GLY A 201 10.96 19.29 -10.90
CA GLY A 201 11.89 19.20 -12.02
C GLY A 201 11.48 18.13 -13.04
N GLN A 202 11.05 16.96 -12.59
CA GLN A 202 10.52 15.89 -13.45
C GLN A 202 9.24 16.32 -14.18
N LEU A 203 8.33 17.01 -13.49
CA LEU A 203 7.10 17.51 -14.10
C LEU A 203 7.39 18.55 -15.20
N ILE A 204 8.29 19.50 -14.93
CA ILE A 204 8.72 20.52 -15.91
C ILE A 204 9.42 19.86 -17.10
N LYS A 205 10.28 18.87 -16.85
CA LYS A 205 10.95 18.12 -17.91
C LYS A 205 9.93 17.40 -18.81
N ALA A 206 8.99 16.66 -18.22
CA ALA A 206 7.94 15.98 -18.98
C ALA A 206 7.06 16.96 -19.77
N TYR A 207 6.78 18.13 -19.19
CA TYR A 207 6.04 19.19 -19.90
C TYR A 207 6.84 19.73 -21.10
N ALA A 208 8.11 20.06 -20.91
CA ALA A 208 8.99 20.48 -21.99
C ALA A 208 9.08 19.42 -23.09
N ASP A 209 9.31 18.15 -22.72
CA ASP A 209 9.37 17.03 -23.65
C ASP A 209 8.07 16.91 -24.47
N SER A 210 6.89 17.07 -23.84
CA SER A 210 5.60 17.03 -24.54
C SER A 210 5.37 18.21 -25.48
N MET A 211 5.78 19.43 -25.10
CA MET A 211 5.64 20.63 -25.93
C MET A 211 6.59 20.63 -27.13
N PHE A 212 7.82 20.14 -26.96
CA PHE A 212 8.82 20.15 -28.02
C PHE A 212 8.77 18.90 -28.91
N SER A 213 8.33 17.75 -28.39
CA SER A 213 8.19 16.53 -29.20
C SER A 213 7.02 16.57 -30.17
N ALA A 214 5.97 17.37 -29.89
CA ALA A 214 4.82 17.53 -30.77
C ALA A 214 5.15 18.24 -32.12
N ASN A 215 6.30 18.90 -32.21
CA ASN A 215 6.78 19.57 -33.42
C ASN A 215 7.91 18.82 -34.14
N ALA A 216 8.25 17.59 -33.72
CA ALA A 216 9.16 16.77 -34.50
C ALA A 216 8.51 16.48 -35.86
N PRO A 217 9.11 16.90 -36.99
CA PRO A 217 8.53 16.68 -38.30
C PRO A 217 8.38 15.18 -38.50
N THR A 218 7.13 14.75 -38.62
CA THR A 218 6.79 13.38 -38.97
C THR A 218 7.56 13.05 -40.24
N PRO A 219 8.45 12.04 -40.27
CA PRO A 219 9.07 11.65 -41.53
C PRO A 219 7.94 11.34 -42.50
N PRO A 220 7.95 11.94 -43.71
CA PRO A 220 6.82 11.87 -44.63
C PRO A 220 6.49 10.39 -44.84
N ALA A 221 5.26 10.03 -44.51
CA ALA A 221 4.70 8.71 -44.70
C ALA A 221 5.10 8.23 -46.10
N ALA A 222 6.02 7.26 -46.15
CA ALA A 222 6.34 6.54 -47.36
C ALA A 222 5.01 5.98 -47.85
N LYS A 223 4.54 6.55 -48.94
CA LYS A 223 3.33 6.22 -49.67
C LYS A 223 3.46 4.76 -50.10
N VAL A 224 3.07 3.83 -49.24
CA VAL A 224 3.00 2.41 -49.57
C VAL A 224 1.89 2.30 -50.62
N GLY A 225 2.32 2.20 -51.88
CA GLY A 225 1.41 2.01 -52.99
C GLY A 225 0.60 0.72 -52.79
N PRO A 226 -0.66 0.68 -53.21
CA PRO A 226 -1.43 -0.55 -53.24
C PRO A 226 -0.78 -1.49 -54.25
N THR A 227 0.08 -2.40 -53.78
CA THR A 227 0.56 -3.50 -54.62
C THR A 227 -0.60 -4.45 -54.79
N ALA A 228 -1.15 -4.38 -56.00
CA ALA A 228 -2.10 -5.26 -56.66
C ALA A 228 -2.47 -6.56 -55.94
N MET A 229 -3.79 -6.75 -55.81
CA MET A 229 -4.42 -8.06 -55.73
C MET A 229 -3.88 -8.95 -56.86
N GLU A 230 -3.10 -9.97 -56.54
CA GLU A 230 -2.90 -11.11 -57.43
C GLU A 230 -3.93 -12.19 -57.06
N LYS A 231 -4.97 -12.22 -57.89
CA LYS A 231 -6.06 -13.19 -57.88
C LYS A 231 -5.54 -14.47 -58.55
N SER A 232 -5.27 -15.51 -57.77
CA SER A 232 -5.04 -16.85 -58.34
C SER A 232 -6.35 -17.64 -58.27
N ASP A 233 -7.11 -17.55 -59.35
CA ASP A 233 -8.18 -18.49 -59.71
C ASP A 233 -7.55 -19.80 -60.25
N THR A 234 -8.30 -20.91 -60.07
CA THR A 234 -8.20 -22.21 -60.80
C THR A 234 -7.03 -23.14 -60.41
N ALA A 235 -7.14 -24.47 -60.29
CA ALA A 235 -8.08 -25.45 -60.84
C ALA A 235 -8.08 -26.71 -59.93
N LYS A 236 -9.24 -27.30 -59.63
CA LYS A 236 -9.82 -28.53 -60.24
C LYS A 236 -9.31 -29.82 -59.63
#